data_AF-A0A6M2CXC4-F1
#
_entry.id   AF-A0A6M2CXC4-F1
#
_cell.length_a   1.000
_cell.length_b   1.000
_cell.length_c   1.000
_cell.angle_alpha   90.00
_cell.angle_beta   90.00
_cell.angle_gamma   90.00
#
_symmetry.space_group_name_H-M   'P 1'
#
loop_
_entity.id
_entity.type
_entity.pdbx_description
1 polymer ?
#
loop_
_entity_poly.entity_id
_entity_poly.type
_entity_poly.pdbx_seq_one_letter_code
_entity_poly.pdbx_strand_id
1 'polypeptide(L)'
;ADMFCFFFFFFCFSHAVRVGNTVYVSGQVGSHPGTNKFESGVAAQTRQTLINIGNILKASGMSLDNVVKCTVYLASMDDFKDMNKVYAEFFQKDYPARAAFQVAKLPENSLVEIDAIAVDFAA
;
A
#
# COMPACT_ATOMS: atom_id res chain seq x y z
N ALA A 1 13.78 15.10 14.00
CA ALA A 1 12.80 14.07 13.60
C ALA A 1 12.09 14.63 12.39
N ASP A 2 12.65 14.38 11.21
CA ASP A 2 12.22 15.05 9.99
C ASP A 2 10.94 14.39 9.49
N MET A 3 9.82 15.04 9.80
CA MET A 3 8.49 14.62 9.38
C MET A 3 8.31 14.99 7.91
N PHE A 4 8.71 14.11 7.00
CA PHE A 4 8.39 14.24 5.59
C PHE A 4 6.90 13.92 5.39
N CYS A 5 6.12 14.97 5.17
CA CYS A 5 4.67 14.90 5.04
C CYS A 5 4.27 15.35 3.63
N PHE A 6 3.91 14.42 2.76
CA PHE A 6 3.29 14.76 1.47
C PHE A 6 1.79 14.94 1.68
N PHE A 7 1.35 16.20 1.72
CA PHE A 7 -0.05 16.58 1.88
C PHE A 7 -0.82 16.49 0.56
N PHE A 8 -2.06 15.99 0.61
CA PHE A 8 -3.05 16.16 -0.46
C PHE A 8 -4.08 17.20 -0.03
N PHE A 9 -4.37 18.20 -0.87
CA PHE A 9 -5.11 19.43 -0.52
C PHE A 9 -6.60 19.24 -0.13
N PHE A 10 -7.13 18.01 -0.15
CA PHE A 10 -8.54 17.70 0.14
C PHE A 10 -8.77 16.65 1.23
N PHE A 11 -7.74 15.92 1.68
CA PHE A 11 -7.88 14.86 2.69
C PHE A 11 -6.89 15.07 3.83
N CYS A 12 -7.36 14.96 5.08
CA CYS A 12 -6.56 15.21 6.27
C CYS A 12 -5.72 13.99 6.66
N PHE A 13 -4.79 13.58 5.78
CA PHE A 13 -3.78 12.55 6.07
C PHE A 13 -2.53 12.74 5.22
N SER A 14 -1.45 12.05 5.57
CA SER A 14 -0.19 12.02 4.83
C SER A 14 -0.04 10.69 4.10
N HIS A 15 0.56 10.66 2.91
CA HIS A 15 0.83 9.38 2.22
C HIS A 15 1.68 8.42 3.07
N ALA A 16 2.63 8.96 3.83
CA ALA A 16 3.35 8.24 4.86
C ALA A 16 3.86 9.20 5.94
N VAL A 17 4.25 8.65 7.08
CA VAL A 17 4.96 9.36 8.17
C VAL A 17 6.20 8.55 8.53
N ARG A 18 7.35 9.22 8.67
CA ARG A 18 8.60 8.62 9.15
C ARG A 18 8.83 8.96 10.63
N VAL A 19 9.11 7.95 11.44
CA VAL A 19 9.54 8.08 12.83
C VAL A 19 10.82 7.28 13.02
N GLY A 20 11.95 7.96 13.19
CA GLY A 20 13.26 7.31 13.23
C GLY A 20 13.57 6.56 11.92
N ASN A 21 13.84 5.27 12.03
CA ASN A 21 14.08 4.38 10.89
C ASN A 21 12.80 3.70 10.36
N THR A 22 11.63 3.98 10.94
CA THR A 22 10.36 3.34 10.53
C THR A 22 9.50 4.29 9.71
N VAL A 23 8.94 3.78 8.61
CA VAL A 23 7.98 4.48 7.75
C VAL A 23 6.63 3.78 7.84
N TYR A 24 5.59 4.55 8.18
CA TYR A 24 4.21 4.11 8.21
C TYR A 24 3.51 4.66 6.97
N VAL A 25 3.11 3.77 6.06
CA VAL A 25 2.41 4.11 4.81
C VAL A 25 0.91 4.05 5.08
N SER A 26 0.19 5.13 4.79
CA SER A 26 -1.28 5.17 4.89
C SER A 26 -1.91 4.19 3.89
N GLY A 27 -3.16 3.80 4.15
CA GLY A 27 -3.91 2.93 3.23
C GLY A 27 -3.89 3.45 1.79
N GLN A 28 -3.40 2.60 0.88
CA GLN A 28 -3.34 2.89 -0.55
C GLN A 28 -4.39 2.06 -1.29
N VAL A 29 -5.18 2.73 -2.11
CA VAL A 29 -6.08 2.10 -3.09
C VAL A 29 -5.45 2.09 -4.48
N GLY A 30 -5.99 1.27 -5.37
CA GLY A 30 -5.46 1.05 -6.73
C GLY A 30 -5.78 2.15 -7.74
N SER A 31 -5.90 3.41 -7.31
CA SER A 31 -6.15 4.54 -8.20
C SER A 31 -4.87 5.04 -8.87
N HIS A 32 -4.98 5.50 -10.11
CA HIS A 32 -3.87 6.08 -10.85
C HIS A 32 -3.61 7.53 -10.43
N PRO A 33 -2.38 7.88 -10.00
CA PRO A 33 -2.02 9.25 -9.66
C PRO A 33 -2.35 10.24 -10.78
N GLY A 34 -2.95 11.38 -10.43
CA GLY A 34 -3.31 12.46 -11.35
C GLY A 34 -4.64 12.27 -12.10
N THR A 35 -5.16 11.05 -12.21
CA THR A 35 -6.47 10.79 -12.85
C THR A 35 -7.54 10.31 -11.88
N ASN A 36 -7.14 9.74 -10.75
CA ASN A 36 -8.01 9.07 -9.78
C ASN A 36 -8.91 8.00 -10.43
N LYS A 37 -8.45 7.38 -11.51
CA LYS A 37 -9.13 6.27 -12.18
C LYS A 37 -8.65 4.93 -11.63
N PHE A 38 -9.56 3.97 -11.59
CA PHE A 38 -9.28 2.58 -11.23
C PHE A 38 -9.32 1.71 -12.47
N GLU A 39 -8.36 0.81 -12.58
CA GLU A 39 -8.45 -0.30 -13.51
C GLU A 39 -9.48 -1.33 -13.04
N SER A 40 -10.03 -2.09 -14.00
CA SER A 40 -11.04 -3.11 -13.71
C SER A 40 -10.41 -4.36 -13.09
N GLY A 41 -11.07 -4.88 -12.05
CA GLY A 41 -10.71 -6.13 -11.39
C GLY A 41 -9.65 -5.99 -10.30
N VAL A 42 -9.73 -6.88 -9.30
CA VAL A 42 -8.88 -6.83 -8.10
C VAL A 42 -7.39 -6.95 -8.43
N ALA A 43 -7.03 -7.74 -9.44
CA ALA A 43 -5.63 -7.94 -9.83
C ALA A 43 -4.98 -6.63 -10.29
N ALA A 44 -5.67 -5.86 -11.15
CA ALA A 44 -5.17 -4.59 -11.66
C ALA A 44 -5.08 -3.54 -10.54
N GLN A 45 -6.10 -3.47 -9.68
CA GLN A 45 -6.07 -2.57 -8.53
C GLN A 45 -4.98 -2.95 -7.52
N THR A 46 -4.77 -4.24 -7.25
CA THR A 46 -3.68 -4.72 -6.37
C THR A 46 -2.32 -4.29 -6.91
N ARG A 47 -2.10 -4.46 -8.23
CA ARG A 47 -0.86 -4.03 -8.88
C ARG A 47 -0.64 -2.53 -8.70
N GLN A 48 -1.67 -1.73 -8.97
CA GLN A 48 -1.56 -0.28 -8.84
C GLN A 48 -1.37 0.16 -7.38
N THR A 49 -2.04 -0.48 -6.43
CA THR A 49 -1.84 -0.26 -4.99
C THR A 49 -0.38 -0.48 -4.59
N LEU A 50 0.22 -1.60 -5.00
CA LEU A 50 1.61 -1.93 -4.67
C LEU A 50 2.62 -1.00 -5.37
N ILE A 51 2.32 -0.54 -6.58
CA ILE A 51 3.09 0.52 -7.27
C ILE A 51 3.02 1.83 -6.48
N ASN A 52 1.83 2.23 -6.01
CA ASN A 52 1.64 3.44 -5.22
C ASN A 52 2.45 3.38 -3.91
N ILE A 53 2.38 2.25 -3.19
CA ILE A 53 3.21 2.01 -1.99
C ILE A 53 4.70 2.10 -2.33
N GLY A 54 5.15 1.45 -3.40
CA GLY A 54 6.55 1.50 -3.84
C GLY A 54 7.04 2.93 -4.14
N ASN A 55 6.19 3.76 -4.76
CA ASN A 55 6.51 5.17 -5.02
C ASN A 55 6.63 5.99 -3.72
N ILE A 56 5.77 5.75 -2.73
CA ILE A 56 5.82 6.41 -1.42
C ILE A 56 7.10 6.01 -0.66
N LEU A 57 7.44 4.72 -0.66
CA LEU A 57 8.68 4.23 -0.04
C LEU A 57 9.92 4.80 -0.74
N LYS A 58 9.91 4.87 -2.08
CA LYS A 58 10.99 5.49 -2.85
C LYS A 58 11.20 6.96 -2.49
N ALA A 59 10.12 7.73 -2.28
CA ALA A 59 10.21 9.11 -1.80
C ALA A 59 10.79 9.23 -0.37
N SER A 60 10.78 8.13 0.39
CA SER A 60 11.37 8.02 1.73
C SER A 60 12.77 7.38 1.75
N GLY A 61 13.36 7.12 0.58
CA GLY A 61 14.66 6.46 0.44
C GLY A 61 14.65 4.94 0.62
N MET A 62 13.47 4.30 0.53
CA MET A 62 13.25 2.86 0.75
C MET A 62 12.70 2.15 -0.49
N SER A 63 12.66 0.82 -0.46
CA SER A 63 11.97 -0.03 -1.44
C SER A 63 10.93 -0.93 -0.76
N LEU A 64 10.23 -1.75 -1.56
CA LEU A 64 9.34 -2.80 -1.03
C LEU A 64 10.10 -3.85 -0.19
N ASP A 65 11.41 -4.00 -0.36
CA ASP A 65 12.24 -4.92 0.43
C ASP A 65 12.38 -4.44 1.89
N ASN A 66 12.08 -3.17 2.18
CA ASN A 66 12.05 -2.63 3.53
C ASN A 66 10.74 -2.92 4.26
N VAL A 67 9.71 -3.43 3.58
CA VAL A 67 8.38 -3.63 4.16
C VAL A 67 8.40 -4.83 5.10
N VAL A 68 8.01 -4.61 6.35
CA VAL A 68 7.98 -5.65 7.40
C VAL A 68 6.57 -6.12 7.73
N LYS A 69 5.55 -5.32 7.42
CA LYS A 69 4.13 -5.65 7.65
C LYS A 69 3.26 -5.01 6.58
N CYS A 70 2.29 -5.77 6.07
CA CYS A 70 1.16 -5.27 5.29
C CYS A 70 -0.17 -5.62 5.94
N THR A 71 -1.16 -4.75 5.82
CA THR A 71 -2.57 -5.09 6.10
C THR A 71 -3.35 -4.93 4.81
N VAL A 72 -4.02 -6.00 4.37
CA VAL A 72 -4.78 -6.03 3.11
C VAL A 72 -6.27 -6.06 3.44
N TYR A 73 -6.99 -5.04 2.98
CA TYR A 73 -8.43 -4.92 3.12
C TYR A 73 -9.06 -5.22 1.76
N LEU A 74 -9.96 -6.19 1.71
CA LEU A 74 -10.65 -6.60 0.48
C LEU A 74 -12.13 -6.22 0.53
N ALA A 75 -12.70 -5.82 -0.60
CA ALA A 75 -14.15 -5.67 -0.74
C ALA A 75 -14.87 -7.04 -0.73
N SER A 76 -14.23 -8.09 -1.26
CA SER A 76 -14.70 -9.47 -1.22
C SER A 76 -13.54 -10.42 -0.95
N MET A 77 -13.74 -11.44 -0.10
CA MET A 77 -12.74 -12.47 0.13
C MET A 77 -12.62 -13.44 -1.06
N ASP A 78 -13.60 -13.48 -1.97
CA ASP A 78 -13.53 -14.28 -3.20
C ASP A 78 -12.36 -13.85 -4.10
N ASP A 79 -11.99 -12.57 -4.02
CA ASP A 79 -10.90 -11.95 -4.77
C ASP A 79 -9.50 -12.25 -4.20
N PHE A 80 -9.41 -12.94 -3.05
CA PHE A 80 -8.15 -13.17 -2.35
C PHE A 80 -7.10 -13.87 -3.20
N LYS A 81 -7.49 -14.86 -4.00
CA LYS A 81 -6.57 -15.63 -4.84
C LYS A 81 -5.92 -14.75 -5.92
N ASP A 82 -6.71 -13.92 -6.58
CA ASP A 82 -6.24 -13.04 -7.65
C ASP A 82 -5.38 -11.89 -7.10
N MET A 83 -5.79 -11.31 -5.97
CA MET A 83 -4.95 -10.37 -5.22
C MET A 83 -3.62 -11.02 -4.83
N ASN A 84 -3.64 -12.22 -4.25
CA ASN A 84 -2.44 -12.88 -3.74
C ASN A 84 -1.45 -13.26 -4.87
N LYS A 85 -1.95 -13.60 -6.06
CA LYS A 85 -1.12 -13.85 -7.24
C LYS A 85 -0.29 -12.62 -7.60
N VAL A 86 -0.94 -11.45 -7.67
CA VAL A 86 -0.25 -10.18 -7.95
C VAL A 86 0.68 -9.80 -6.80
N TYR A 87 0.25 -9.96 -5.55
CA TYR A 87 1.07 -9.68 -4.38
C TYR A 87 2.41 -10.43 -4.39
N ALA A 88 2.41 -11.70 -4.83
CA ALA A 88 3.61 -12.54 -4.95
C ALA A 88 4.55 -12.12 -6.09
N GLU A 89 4.12 -11.29 -7.03
CA GLU A 89 5.01 -10.72 -8.06
C GLU A 89 5.90 -9.62 -7.48
N PHE A 90 5.40 -8.89 -6.47
CA PHE A 90 6.09 -7.76 -5.83
C PHE A 90 6.94 -8.17 -4.63
N PHE A 91 6.50 -9.16 -3.85
CA PHE A 91 7.26 -9.70 -2.71
C PHE A 91 7.73 -11.10 -3.07
N GLN A 92 9.02 -11.26 -3.38
CA GLN A 92 9.57 -12.54 -3.90
C GLN A 92 10.36 -13.35 -2.86
N LYS A 93 10.90 -12.70 -1.82
CA LYS A 93 11.65 -13.33 -0.72
C LYS A 93 11.46 -12.51 0.56
N ASP A 94 11.51 -13.18 1.71
CA ASP A 94 11.37 -12.55 3.04
C ASP A 94 10.07 -11.73 3.15
N TYR A 95 8.94 -12.41 2.89
CA TYR A 95 7.60 -11.80 2.89
C TYR A 95 7.33 -11.02 4.19
N PRO A 96 6.73 -9.82 4.10
CA PRO A 96 6.30 -9.11 5.29
C PRO A 96 5.27 -9.93 6.06
N ALA A 97 5.18 -9.70 7.36
CA ALA A 97 4.02 -10.14 8.13
C ALA A 97 2.74 -9.60 7.44
N ARG A 98 1.65 -10.38 7.45
CA ARG A 98 0.44 -9.98 6.74
C ARG A 98 -0.82 -10.36 7.49
N ALA A 99 -1.78 -9.43 7.49
CA ALA A 99 -3.18 -9.72 7.76
C ALA A 99 -3.98 -9.39 6.50
N ALA A 100 -4.96 -10.23 6.17
CA ALA A 100 -5.84 -10.02 5.01
C ALA A 100 -7.27 -10.41 5.40
N PHE A 101 -8.22 -9.52 5.21
CA PHE A 101 -9.63 -9.75 5.56
C PHE A 101 -10.56 -8.90 4.70
N GLN A 102 -11.80 -9.36 4.61
CA GLN A 102 -12.86 -8.61 3.95
C GLN A 102 -13.41 -7.52 4.88
N VAL A 103 -13.73 -6.36 4.32
CA VAL A 103 -14.40 -5.24 5.01
C VAL A 103 -15.76 -4.93 4.37
N ALA A 104 -16.60 -4.18 5.08
CA ALA A 104 -17.93 -3.84 4.59
C ALA A 104 -17.90 -2.90 3.36
N LYS A 105 -16.95 -1.97 3.32
CA LYS A 105 -16.78 -1.01 2.22
C LYS A 105 -15.39 -0.38 2.26
N LEU A 106 -14.84 -0.10 1.08
CA LEU A 106 -13.59 0.63 0.89
C LEU A 106 -13.84 2.03 0.28
N PRO A 107 -12.89 2.98 0.44
CA PRO A 107 -12.96 4.28 -0.22
C PRO A 107 -13.13 4.15 -1.74
N GLU A 108 -13.91 5.06 -2.32
CA GLU A 108 -14.13 5.16 -3.77
C GLU A 108 -14.67 3.89 -4.44
N ASN A 109 -15.26 2.97 -3.65
CA ASN A 109 -15.68 1.63 -4.09
C ASN A 109 -14.54 0.80 -4.71
N SER A 110 -13.31 1.02 -4.24
CA SER A 110 -12.17 0.18 -4.59
C SER A 110 -12.38 -1.27 -4.14
N LEU A 111 -11.65 -2.19 -4.78
CA LEU A 111 -11.71 -3.63 -4.51
C LEU A 111 -10.66 -4.07 -3.48
N VAL A 112 -9.59 -3.29 -3.35
CA VAL A 112 -8.48 -3.56 -2.43
C VAL A 112 -7.87 -2.25 -1.92
N GLU A 113 -7.54 -2.25 -0.63
CA GLU A 113 -6.73 -1.23 0.03
C GLU A 113 -5.60 -1.92 0.80
N ILE A 114 -4.41 -1.35 0.80
CA ILE A 114 -3.25 -1.91 1.54
C ILE A 114 -2.54 -0.80 2.30
N ASP A 115 -2.32 -1.01 3.59
CA ASP A 115 -1.34 -0.25 4.39
C ASP A 115 -0.04 -1.06 4.55
N ALA A 116 1.05 -0.35 4.84
CA ALA A 116 2.35 -0.97 5.01
C ALA A 116 3.18 -0.27 6.09
N ILE A 117 4.02 -1.05 6.78
CA ILE A 117 5.08 -0.56 7.66
C ILE A 117 6.40 -1.02 7.06
N ALA A 118 7.34 -0.09 6.92
CA ALA A 118 8.68 -0.34 6.43
C ALA A 118 9.75 0.11 7.43
N VAL A 119 10.88 -0.58 7.45
CA VAL A 119 12.01 -0.29 8.34
C VAL A 119 13.29 -0.13 7.53
N ASP A 120 14.00 0.95 7.80
CA ASP A 120 15.36 1.19 7.33
C ASP A 120 16.30 0.32 8.16
N PHE A 121 16.83 -0.74 7.57
CA PHE A 121 17.79 -1.62 8.23
C PHE A 121 19.22 -1.06 8.20
N ALA A 122 19.46 -0.01 7.42
CA ALA A 122 20.77 0.61 7.26
C ALA A 122 20.97 1.88 8.11
N ALA A 123 19.91 2.36 8.78
CA ALA A 123 19.90 3.58 9.58
C ALA A 123 20.34 3.37 11.04
#